data_AF-A0A2L2XSF1-F1
#
_entry.id   AF-A0A2L2XSF1-F1
#
_cell.length_a   1.000
_cell.length_b   1.000
_cell.length_c   1.000
_cell.angle_alpha   90.00
_cell.angle_beta   90.00
_cell.angle_gamma   90.00
#
_symmetry.space_group_name_H-M   'P 1'
#
loop_
_entity.id
_entity.type
_entity.pdbx_description
1 polymer ?
#
loop_
_entity_poly.entity_id
_entity_poly.type
_entity_poly.pdbx_seq_one_letter_code
_entity_poly.pdbx_strand_id
1 'polypeptide(L)' 'MQATYKSAESVGNFTVFNIKGNHFRLIVDLVYRRQTIYIKYILPHAEYDKGNWKNDAYF' A
#
# COMPACT_ATOMS: atom_id res chain seq x y z
N MET A 1 16.22 -1.06 -6.84
CA MET A 1 15.12 -1.65 -6.04
C MET A 1 13.83 -1.92 -6.85
N GLN A 2 13.84 -1.89 -8.19
CA GLN A 2 12.62 -2.07 -9.00
C GLN A 2 12.38 -3.53 -9.46
N ALA A 3 13.15 -4.51 -8.96
CA ALA A 3 13.26 -5.82 -9.61
C ALA A 3 12.54 -7.00 -8.91
N THR A 4 11.72 -6.77 -7.88
CA THR A 4 11.10 -7.92 -7.16
C THR A 4 9.58 -7.88 -7.01
N TYR A 5 8.90 -6.74 -7.21
CA TYR A 5 7.43 -6.70 -7.25
C TYR A 5 6.95 -5.68 -8.27
N LYS A 6 6.60 -6.13 -9.49
CA LYS A 6 5.97 -5.29 -10.54
C LYS A 6 4.63 -4.67 -10.10
N SER A 7 4.09 -5.11 -8.96
CA SER A 7 2.79 -4.70 -8.43
C SER A 7 2.85 -3.76 -7.22
N ALA A 8 4.05 -3.30 -6.86
CA ALA A 8 4.25 -2.38 -5.75
C ALA A 8 4.41 -0.94 -6.25
N GLU A 9 3.55 -0.04 -5.79
CA GLU A 9 3.59 1.38 -6.12
C GLU A 9 3.75 2.19 -4.83
N SER A 10 4.69 3.15 -4.84
CA SER A 10 4.82 4.10 -3.72
C SER A 10 3.86 5.25 -3.93
N VAL A 11 2.97 5.49 -2.97
CA VAL A 11 1.96 6.54 -3.01
C VAL A 11 2.02 7.33 -1.70
N GLY A 12 2.51 8.56 -1.75
CA GLY A 12 2.81 9.34 -0.54
C GLY A 12 3.88 8.65 0.31
N ASN A 13 3.63 8.57 1.62
CA ASN A 13 4.48 7.83 2.56
C ASN A 13 4.22 6.31 2.55
N PHE A 14 3.21 5.83 1.82
CA PHE A 14 2.82 4.43 1.80
C PHE A 14 3.29 3.69 0.55
N THR A 15 3.35 2.37 0.67
CA THR A 15 3.54 1.45 -0.45
C THR A 15 2.29 0.60 -0.60
N VAL A 16 1.78 0.52 -1.81
CA VAL A 16 0.57 -0.20 -2.17
C VAL A 16 0.93 -1.43 -2.98
N PHE A 17 0.42 -2.60 -2.58
CA PHE A 17 0.63 -3.87 -3.27
C PHE A 17 -0.69 -4.41 -3.80
N ASN A 18 -0.69 -4.88 -5.05
CA ASN A 18 -1.80 -5.66 -5.59
C ASN A 18 -1.71 -7.10 -5.09
N ILE A 19 -2.77 -7.59 -4.44
CA ILE A 19 -2.85 -8.96 -3.94
C ILE A 19 -4.09 -9.68 -4.48
N LYS A 20 -4.08 -11.02 -4.41
CA LYS A 20 -5.19 -11.89 -4.84
C LYS A 20 -5.67 -11.56 -6.27
N GLY A 21 -4.76 -11.65 -7.24
CA GLY A 21 -5.09 -11.43 -8.65
C GLY A 21 -5.58 -10.01 -8.97
N ASN A 22 -5.05 -8.98 -8.27
CA ASN A 22 -5.42 -7.56 -8.42
C ASN A 22 -6.77 -7.15 -7.80
N HIS A 23 -7.47 -8.05 -7.10
CA HIS A 23 -8.78 -7.74 -6.53
C HIS A 23 -8.70 -6.87 -5.26
N PHE A 24 -7.54 -6.87 -4.60
CA PHE A 24 -7.30 -6.12 -3.36
C PHE A 24 -6.01 -5.32 -3.42
N ARG A 25 -5.95 -4.30 -2.58
CA ARG A 25 -4.81 -3.41 -2.34
C ARG A 25 -4.40 -3.56 -0.88
N LEU A 26 -3.16 -3.95 -0.67
CA LEU A 26 -2.50 -3.94 0.63
C LEU A 26 -1.70 -2.64 0.73
N ILE A 27 -2.09 -1.78 1.66
CA ILE A 27 -1.44 -0.48 1.90
C ILE A 27 -0.59 -0.62 3.14
N VAL A 28 0.70 -0.35 3.02
CA VAL A 28 1.65 -0.44 4.13
C VAL A 28 2.52 0.80 4.24
N ASP A 29 2.97 1.06 5.46
CA ASP A 29 4.01 2.04 5.77
C ASP A 29 5.32 1.28 6.05
N LEU A 30 6.37 1.62 5.30
CA LEU A 30 7.67 0.95 5.33
C LEU A 30 8.68 1.82 6.09
N VAL A 31 8.97 1.45 7.33
CA VAL A 31 9.99 2.13 8.14
C VAL A 31 11.34 1.43 7.93
N TYR A 32 12.03 1.78 6.83
CA TYR A 32 13.30 1.15 6.42
C TYR A 32 14.36 1.14 7.51
N ARG A 33 14.53 2.25 8.25
CA ARG A 33 15.51 2.36 9.34
C ARG A 33 15.29 1.33 10.45
N ARG A 34 14.03 0.96 10.69
CA ARG A 34 13.63 -0.03 11.70
C ARG A 34 13.35 -1.41 11.08
N GLN A 35 13.53 -1.57 9.77
CA GLN A 35 13.14 -2.75 9.00
C GLN A 35 11.74 -3.28 9.36
N THR A 36 10.80 -2.36 9.61
CA THR A 36 9.45 -2.67 10.09
C THR A 36 8.41 -2.30 9.04
N ILE A 37 7.41 -3.17 8.87
CA ILE A 37 6.28 -2.97 7.97
C ILE A 37 5.02 -2.82 8.80
N TYR A 38 4.32 -1.70 8.66
CA TYR A 38 3.01 -1.50 9.28
C TYR A 38 1.92 -1.67 8.24
N ILE A 39 1.05 -2.67 8.43
CA ILE A 39 -0.14 -2.84 7.60
C ILE A 39 -1.17 -1.80 8.03
N LYS A 40 -1.49 -0.87 7.13
CA LYS A 40 -2.48 0.18 7.38
C LYS A 40 -3.87 -0.27 6.96
N TYR A 41 -3.98 -0.79 5.74
CA TYR A 41 -5.27 -1.18 5.15
C TYR A 41 -5.14 -2.39 4.22
N ILE A 42 -6.22 -3.16 4.15
CA ILE A 42 -6.46 -4.16 3.09
C ILE A 42 -7.83 -3.86 2.50
N LEU A 43 -7.85 -3.33 1.28
CA LEU A 43 -9.07 -2.84 0.65
C LEU A 43 -9.36 -3.60 -0.65
N PRO A 44 -10.64 -3.88 -0.97
CA PRO A 44 -11.03 -4.21 -2.33
C PRO A 44 -10.63 -3.10 -3.29
N HIS A 45 -10.34 -3.42 -4.56
CA HIS A 45 -9.93 -2.42 -5.55
C HIS A 45 -10.93 -1.25 -5.65
N ALA A 46 -12.24 -1.54 -5.62
CA ALA A 46 -13.28 -0.52 -5.67
C ALA A 46 -13.26 0.45 -4.46
N GLU A 47 -12.90 -0.02 -3.26
CA GLU A 47 -12.78 0.85 -2.08
C GLU A 47 -11.48 1.64 -2.08
N TYR A 48 -10.40 1.06 -2.62
CA TYR A 48 -9.15 1.76 -2.83
C TYR A 48 -9.32 2.95 -3.78
N ASP A 49 -10.05 2.77 -4.88
CA ASP A 49 -10.27 3.79 -5.91
C ASP A 49 -11.07 4.98 -5.41
N LYS A 50 -11.91 4.81 -4.37
CA LYS A 50 -12.58 5.92 -3.69
C LYS A 50 -11.59 6.87 -3.00
N GLY A 51 -10.38 6.41 -2.69
CA GLY A 51 -9.30 7.26 -2.17
C GLY A 51 -9.44 7.71 -0.71
N ASN A 52 -10.47 7.26 0.02
CA ASN A 52 -10.70 7.67 1.42
C ASN A 52 -9.52 7.36 2.36
N TRP A 53 -8.73 6.33 2.05
CA TRP A 53 -7.52 5.95 2.80
C TRP A 53 -6.41 7.00 2.75
N LYS A 54 -6.46 7.95 1.79
CA LYS A 54 -5.52 9.07 1.70
C LYS A 54 -5.75 10.14 2.77
N ASN A 55 -6.85 10.06 3.51
CA ASN A 55 -7.13 10.93 4.66
C ASN A 55 -6.45 10.43 5.95
N ASP A 56 -5.66 9.36 5.89
CA ASP A 56 -4.84 8.92 7.03
C ASP A 56 -3.82 10.01 7.39
N ALA A 57 -3.66 10.27 8.69
CA ALA A 57 -2.76 11.32 9.17
C ALA A 57 -1.29 11.11 8.81
N TYR A 58 -0.91 9.89 8.42
CA TYR A 58 0.43 9.51 8.01
C TYR A 58 0.59 9.33 6.49
N PHE A 59 -0.45 9.61 5.69
CA PHE A 59 -0.40 9.49 4.23
C PHE A 59 0.62 10.45 3.59
#